data_AF-A0A3N5S0Y5-F1
#
_entry.id   AF-A0A3N5S0Y5-F1
#
_cell.length_a   1.000
_cell.length_b   1.000
_cell.length_c   1.000
_cell.angle_alpha   90.00
_cell.angle_beta   90.00
_cell.angle_gamma   90.00
#
_symmetry.space_group_name_H-M   'P 1'
#
loop_
_entity.id
_entity.type
_entity.pdbx_description
1 polymer ?
#
loop_
_entity_poly.entity_id
_entity_poly.type
_entity_poly.pdbx_seq_one_letter_code
_entity_poly.pdbx_strand_id
1 'polypeptide(L)'
;MTDPFEVLGLPVDADPAAIRSRYLQLVREFPPDRAPERFGEIRHAYDELSDPLARLERQLFSVSAEDSIEALAGAVRRKLRQTRLTTARLLSLADLE
;
A
#
# COMPACT_ATOMS: atom_id res chain seq x y z
N MET A 1 3.68 -24.67 6.50
CA MET A 1 3.70 -23.26 6.08
C MET A 1 3.35 -22.46 7.31
N THR A 2 4.38 -21.94 7.98
CA THR A 2 4.21 -21.15 9.20
C THR A 2 3.80 -19.74 8.79
N ASP A 3 2.79 -19.17 9.44
CA ASP A 3 2.35 -17.81 9.15
C ASP A 3 3.45 -16.81 9.61
N PRO A 4 3.94 -15.91 8.73
CA PRO A 4 4.95 -14.91 9.10
C PRO A 4 4.55 -14.04 10.28
N PHE A 5 3.26 -13.78 10.46
CA PHE A 5 2.73 -13.01 11.59
C PHE A 5 2.87 -13.78 12.91
N GLU A 6 2.65 -15.10 12.88
CA GLU A 6 2.87 -15.96 14.06
C GLU A 6 4.36 -16.05 14.43
N VAL A 7 5.26 -16.12 13.44
CA VAL A 7 6.72 -16.16 13.68
C VAL A 7 7.21 -14.89 14.37
N LEU A 8 6.67 -13.72 13.97
CA LEU A 8 7.00 -12.44 14.61
C LEU A 8 6.18 -12.14 15.87
N GLY A 9 5.20 -12.99 16.22
CA GLY A 9 4.30 -12.77 17.35
C GLY A 9 3.49 -11.48 17.22
N LEU A 10 3.07 -11.16 15.99
CA LEU A 10 2.31 -9.97 15.64
C LEU A 10 0.92 -10.34 15.11
N PRO A 11 -0.08 -9.47 15.31
CA PRO A 11 -1.36 -9.66 14.66
C PRO A 11 -1.25 -9.37 13.15
N VAL A 12 -2.16 -9.96 12.37
CA VAL A 12 -2.18 -9.85 10.89
C VAL A 12 -2.39 -8.40 10.41
N ASP A 13 -2.91 -7.52 11.27
CA ASP A 13 -3.12 -6.09 11.03
C ASP A 13 -1.96 -5.20 11.51
N ALA A 14 -0.83 -5.79 11.90
CA ALA A 14 0.31 -5.05 12.42
C ALA A 14 0.86 -4.06 11.39
N ASP A 15 1.02 -2.80 11.83
CA ASP A 15 1.63 -1.75 11.03
C ASP A 15 3.09 -2.14 10.66
N PRO A 16 3.57 -1.87 9.43
CA PRO A 16 4.97 -2.06 9.06
C PRO A 16 6.00 -1.49 10.05
N ALA A 17 5.69 -0.39 10.76
CA ALA A 17 6.56 0.11 11.82
C ALA A 17 6.65 -0.87 13.01
N ALA A 18 5.54 -1.52 13.37
CA ALA A 18 5.49 -2.54 14.41
C ALA A 18 6.22 -3.83 13.98
N ILE A 19 6.07 -4.25 12.72
CA ILE A 19 6.80 -5.39 12.12
C ILE A 19 8.32 -5.17 12.23
N ARG A 20 8.80 -4.01 11.80
CA ARG A 20 10.23 -3.65 11.89
C ARG A 20 10.74 -3.59 13.33
N SER A 21 9.96 -3.01 14.23
CA SER A 21 10.31 -2.90 15.65
C SER A 21 10.44 -4.28 16.30
N ARG A 22 9.49 -5.18 16.04
CA ARG A 22 9.53 -6.56 16.54
C ARG A 22 10.67 -7.37 15.96
N TYR A 23 10.94 -7.25 14.66
CA TYR A 23 12.11 -7.87 14.05
C TYR A 23 13.41 -7.46 14.77
N LEU A 24 13.62 -6.17 15.01
CA LEU A 24 14.81 -5.68 15.72
C LEU A 24 14.90 -6.19 17.17
N GLN A 25 13.76 -6.37 17.85
CA GLN A 25 13.72 -6.99 19.19
C GLN A 25 14.15 -8.45 19.12
N LEU A 26 13.55 -9.23 18.21
CA LEU A 26 13.83 -10.65 18.05
C LEU A 26 15.27 -10.92 17.59
N VAL A 27 15.86 -10.07 16.76
CA VAL A 27 17.28 -10.16 16.36
C VAL A 27 18.23 -9.92 17.54
N ARG A 28 17.85 -9.06 18.49
CA ARG A 28 18.63 -8.82 19.72
C ARG A 28 18.50 -9.98 20.70
N GLU A 29 17.33 -10.61 20.75
CA GLU A 29 17.03 -11.74 21.64
C GLU A 29 17.62 -13.05 21.13
N PHE A 30 17.60 -13.25 19.80
CA PHE A 30 18.13 -14.41 19.09
C PHE A 30 19.24 -13.99 18.12
N PRO A 31 20.46 -13.70 18.64
CA PRO A 31 21.57 -13.34 17.78
C PRO A 31 22.00 -14.52 16.91
N PRO A 32 22.49 -14.26 15.69
CA PRO A 32 22.86 -15.30 14.72
C PRO A 32 23.93 -16.27 15.23
N ASP A 33 24.79 -15.82 16.14
CA ASP A 33 25.84 -16.65 16.77
C ASP A 33 25.30 -17.67 17.78
N ARG A 34 24.13 -17.43 18.40
CA ARG A 34 23.58 -18.32 19.44
C ARG A 34 22.38 -19.13 18.98
N ALA A 35 21.63 -18.64 17.99
CA ALA A 35 20.41 -19.29 17.53
C ALA A 35 20.23 -19.11 16.01
N PRO A 36 21.09 -19.74 15.18
CA PRO A 36 21.09 -19.55 13.74
C PRO A 36 19.79 -20.04 13.09
N GLU A 37 19.18 -21.14 13.57
CA GLU A 37 17.91 -21.63 13.00
C GLU A 37 16.77 -20.65 13.23
N ARG A 38 16.59 -20.17 14.49
CA ARG A 38 15.54 -19.19 14.82
C ARG A 38 15.74 -17.86 14.14
N PHE A 39 17.00 -17.40 14.03
CA PHE A 39 17.31 -16.18 13.30
C PHE A 39 16.91 -16.30 11.82
N GLY A 40 17.14 -17.47 11.21
CA GLY A 40 16.69 -17.77 9.85
C GLY A 40 15.17 -17.68 9.68
N GLU A 41 14.40 -18.26 10.61
CA GLU A 41 12.94 -18.20 10.62
C GLU A 41 12.43 -16.76 10.77
N ILE A 42 12.98 -16.00 11.72
CA ILE A 42 12.62 -14.59 11.97
C ILE A 42 12.92 -13.73 10.74
N ARG A 43 14.08 -13.96 10.09
CA ARG A 43 14.48 -13.22 8.90
C ARG A 43 13.60 -13.55 7.70
N HIS A 44 13.28 -14.82 7.49
CA HIS A 44 12.39 -15.24 6.41
C HIS A 44 10.98 -14.65 6.58
N ALA A 45 10.43 -14.69 7.80
CA ALA A 45 9.14 -14.07 8.10
C ALA A 45 9.16 -12.55 7.89
N TYR A 46 10.25 -11.87 8.28
CA TYR A 46 10.41 -10.44 8.01
C TYR A 46 10.53 -10.15 6.51
N ASP A 47 11.29 -10.92 5.75
CA ASP A 47 11.48 -10.70 4.31
C ASP A 47 10.15 -10.87 3.54
N GLU A 48 9.32 -11.86 3.90
CA GLU A 48 7.96 -12.02 3.34
C GLU A 48 7.03 -10.84 3.67
N LEU A 49 7.15 -10.27 4.88
CA LEU A 49 6.32 -9.15 5.33
C LEU A 49 6.85 -7.78 4.91
N SER A 50 8.15 -7.67 4.64
CA SER A 50 8.86 -6.41 4.39
C SER A 50 8.98 -6.07 2.91
N ASP A 51 8.56 -6.94 1.97
CA ASP A 51 8.79 -6.73 0.54
C ASP A 51 8.11 -5.44 0.03
N PRO A 52 8.89 -4.36 -0.18
CA PRO A 52 8.37 -3.07 -0.62
C PRO A 52 7.89 -3.16 -2.07
N LEU A 53 8.43 -4.10 -2.86
CA LEU A 53 8.14 -4.30 -4.27
C LEU A 53 6.80 -5.00 -4.43
N ALA A 54 6.54 -6.08 -3.68
CA ALA A 54 5.21 -6.70 -3.62
C ALA A 54 4.14 -5.75 -3.05
N ARG A 55 4.51 -4.86 -2.11
CA ARG A 55 3.63 -3.79 -1.62
C ARG A 55 3.35 -2.76 -2.73
N LEU A 56 4.38 -2.32 -3.45
CA LEU A 56 4.25 -1.32 -4.51
C LEU A 56 3.48 -1.89 -5.70
N GLU A 57 3.72 -3.15 -6.08
CA GLU A 57 2.97 -3.85 -7.11
C GLU A 57 1.50 -4.00 -6.74
N ARG A 58 1.20 -4.41 -5.50
CA ARG A 58 -0.19 -4.44 -5.02
C ARG A 58 -0.82 -3.06 -5.05
N GLN A 59 -0.10 -2.02 -4.67
CA GLN A 59 -0.63 -0.65 -4.64
C GLN A 59 -0.81 -0.04 -6.05
N LEU A 60 0.04 -0.40 -7.01
CA LEU A 60 0.01 0.13 -8.38
C LEU A 60 -0.90 -0.67 -9.31
N PHE A 61 -1.07 -1.97 -9.07
CA PHE A 61 -1.80 -2.88 -9.95
C PHE A 61 -3.05 -3.49 -9.32
N SER A 62 -3.44 -3.09 -8.10
CA SER A 62 -4.79 -3.39 -7.61
C SER A 62 -5.80 -2.55 -8.40
N VAL A 63 -6.54 -3.18 -9.30
CA VAL A 63 -7.70 -2.56 -9.95
C VAL A 63 -8.91 -2.77 -9.05
N SER A 64 -9.44 -1.71 -8.46
CA SER A 64 -10.73 -1.73 -7.77
C SER A 64 -11.87 -1.35 -8.71
N ALA A 65 -13.11 -1.69 -8.34
CA ALA A 65 -14.30 -1.25 -9.08
C ALA A 65 -14.38 0.29 -9.17
N GLU A 66 -13.87 1.00 -8.17
CA GLU A 66 -13.75 2.46 -8.12
C GLU A 66 -12.77 3.03 -9.17
N ASP A 67 -11.85 2.21 -9.69
CA ASP A 67 -10.87 2.62 -10.71
C ASP A 67 -11.42 2.44 -12.15
N SER A 68 -12.68 2.03 -12.29
CA SER A 68 -13.32 1.85 -13.59
C SER A 68 -13.40 3.17 -14.36
N ILE A 69 -13.27 3.09 -15.70
CA ILE A 69 -13.47 4.24 -16.61
C ILE A 69 -14.82 4.91 -16.37
N GLU A 70 -15.85 4.12 -16.06
CA GLU A 70 -17.18 4.63 -15.75
C GLU A 70 -17.24 5.43 -14.45
N ALA A 71 -16.54 4.98 -13.40
CA ALA A 71 -16.42 5.69 -12.14
C ALA A 71 -15.66 7.01 -12.33
N LEU A 72 -14.57 7.00 -13.10
CA LEU A 72 -13.82 8.20 -13.47
C LEU A 72 -14.69 9.19 -14.28
N ALA A 73 -15.41 8.70 -15.29
CA ALA A 73 -16.32 9.52 -16.08
C ALA A 73 -17.42 10.15 -15.21
N GLY A 74 -17.97 9.40 -14.26
CA GLY A 74 -18.92 9.90 -13.25
C GLY A 74 -18.33 11.02 -12.39
N ALA A 75 -17.10 10.82 -11.87
CA ALA A 75 -16.41 11.81 -11.05
C ALA A 75 -16.12 13.11 -11.82
N VAL A 76 -15.63 13.01 -13.06
CA VAL A 76 -15.38 14.17 -13.93
C VAL A 76 -16.68 14.93 -14.23
N ARG A 77 -17.76 14.22 -14.59
CA ARG A 77 -19.07 14.85 -14.83
C ARG A 77 -19.60 15.58 -13.60
N ARG A 78 -19.47 14.99 -12.40
CA ARG A 78 -19.86 15.64 -11.14
C ARG A 78 -19.07 16.93 -10.91
N LYS A 79 -17.75 16.88 -11.10
CA LYS A 79 -16.86 18.04 -10.94
C LYS A 79 -17.21 19.17 -11.92
N LEU A 80 -17.49 18.84 -13.18
CA LEU A 80 -17.92 19.81 -14.18
C LEU A 80 -19.29 20.42 -13.84
N ARG A 81 -20.26 19.62 -13.34
CA ARG A 81 -21.56 20.13 -12.90
C ARG A 81 -21.47 21.08 -11.70
N GLN A 82 -20.50 20.87 -10.81
CA GLN A 82 -20.26 21.73 -9.65
C GLN A 82 -19.46 22.98 -9.98
N THR A 83 -18.74 22.98 -11.11
CA THR A 83 -17.93 24.12 -11.51
C THR A 83 -18.83 25.20 -12.11
N ARG A 84 -18.95 26.33 -11.41
CA ARG A 84 -19.59 27.53 -12.00
C ARG A 84 -18.66 28.06 -13.09
N LEU A 85 -19.07 27.88 -14.33
CA LEU A 85 -18.36 28.46 -15.47
C LEU A 85 -18.70 29.95 -15.54
N THR A 86 -17.66 30.78 -15.57
CA THR A 86 -17.82 32.21 -15.81
C THR A 86 -18.20 32.43 -17.27
N THR A 87 -18.95 33.51 -17.54
CA THR A 87 -19.32 33.90 -18.92
C THR A 87 -18.09 34.08 -19.81
N ALA A 88 -16.99 34.63 -19.29
CA ALA A 88 -15.73 34.72 -20.01
C ALA A 88 -15.19 33.35 -20.47
N ARG A 89 -15.32 32.30 -19.64
CA ARG A 89 -14.88 30.95 -20.00
C ARG A 89 -15.79 30.32 -21.06
N LEU A 90 -17.09 30.60 -21.02
CA LEU A 90 -18.05 30.13 -22.03
C LEU A 90 -17.80 30.79 -23.39
N LEU A 91 -17.55 32.10 -23.41
CA LEU A 91 -17.19 32.82 -24.63
C LEU A 91 -15.88 32.29 -25.23
N SER A 92 -14.86 32.02 -24.40
CA SER A 92 -13.59 31.43 -24.87
C SER A 92 -13.70 30.03 -25.48
N LEU A 93 -14.80 29.31 -25.24
CA LEU A 93 -15.04 27.98 -25.83
C LEU A 93 -15.87 28.05 -27.11
N ALA A 94 -16.65 29.13 -27.29
CA ALA A 94 -17.44 29.38 -28.49
C ALA A 94 -16.60 29.99 -29.61
N ASP A 95 -15.53 30.72 -29.28
CA ASP A 95 -14.61 31.35 -30.22
C ASP A 95 -13.52 30.39 -30.74
N LEU A 96 -13.74 29.07 -30.65
CA LEU A 96 -12.87 28.09 -31.31
C LEU A 96 -13.32 27.91 -32.76
N GLU A 97 -12.91 28.84 -33.62
CA GLU A 97 -12.66 28.57 -35.05
C GLU A 97 -11.30 27.90 -35.25
#